data_AF-A0A8E7B1V0-F1
#
_entry.id   AF-A0A8E7B1V0-F1
#
_cell.length_a   1.000
_cell.length_b   1.000
_cell.length_c   1.000
_cell.angle_alpha   90.00
_cell.angle_beta   90.00
_cell.angle_gamma   90.00
#
_symmetry.space_group_name_H-M   'P 1'
#
loop_
_entity.id
_entity.type
_entity.pdbx_description
1 polymer ?
#
loop_
_entity_poly.entity_id
_entity_poly.type
_entity_poly.pdbx_seq_one_letter_code
_entity_poly.pdbx_strand_id
1 'polypeptide(L)'
;MRRSIFYIISGIAALVLFVAVSSAAFAPTFQQMPLSMKGSSDASPYNDEAFMTEAEKAIKKISNSTVPTGSKLSEVTDAYYRLIMENVSPEFFADANNIVGYLYYTSMAGSTFEDYHSYLNSVSRSSDGSEYYTVVDQYYQVSAEFWNKIKDKFPNMTMYTLPDASAALPQEEEEQQGSTLEGLEIAIPMTQKTPDPSSPDLTEKFKTITVRWFEDYVDQANKPDDDPFNDKTEKSPGHRFLIGEGVDWADTTYMDLVSMNIAEDFYDKANYIDAFFYLISEAKDRYEGYIDDRSFVSSVSNGQENYDNAKKYYDEAQKAIGHFDDIIPNGTNSTLPKFPEFGEVSMGGQEMGELGFVTGDMADYLSGGTADSTDN
;
A
#
# COMPACT_ATOMS: atom_id res chain seq x y z
N MET A 1 -47.61 -21.70 20.63
CA MET A 1 -46.49 -22.33 19.92
C MET A 1 -46.37 -21.95 18.45
N ARG A 2 -47.44 -21.85 17.64
CA ARG A 2 -47.31 -21.54 16.19
C ARG A 2 -46.96 -20.09 15.81
N ARG A 3 -47.24 -19.09 16.67
CA ARG A 3 -46.88 -17.67 16.39
C ARG A 3 -45.41 -17.35 16.68
N SER A 4 -44.80 -18.01 17.66
CA SER A 4 -43.39 -17.78 18.06
C SER A 4 -42.38 -18.34 17.06
N ILE A 5 -42.74 -19.42 16.35
CA ILE A 5 -41.89 -20.03 15.31
C ILE A 5 -41.83 -19.15 14.07
N PHE A 6 -42.93 -18.48 13.70
CA PHE A 6 -42.95 -17.55 12.57
C PHE A 6 -42.06 -16.32 12.79
N TYR A 7 -41.99 -15.79 14.02
CA TYR A 7 -41.08 -14.66 14.34
C TYR A 7 -39.61 -15.08 14.38
N ILE A 8 -39.31 -16.32 14.77
CA ILE A 8 -37.94 -16.86 14.75
C ILE A 8 -37.50 -17.13 13.30
N ILE A 9 -38.37 -17.70 12.46
CA ILE A 9 -38.07 -17.97 11.04
C ILE A 9 -37.99 -16.67 10.23
N SER A 10 -38.87 -15.68 10.47
CA SER A 10 -38.74 -14.37 9.84
C SER A 10 -37.55 -13.57 10.34
N GLY A 11 -37.13 -13.79 11.60
CA GLY A 11 -35.93 -13.20 12.18
C GLY A 11 -34.65 -13.78 11.58
N ILE A 12 -34.59 -15.10 11.36
CA ILE A 12 -33.45 -15.78 10.71
C ILE A 12 -33.41 -15.47 9.22
N ALA A 13 -34.55 -15.43 8.52
CA ALA A 13 -34.59 -15.07 7.10
C ALA A 13 -34.17 -13.60 6.86
N ALA A 14 -34.51 -12.67 7.77
CA ALA A 14 -34.05 -11.29 7.70
C ALA A 14 -32.56 -11.15 8.06
N LEU A 15 -32.02 -11.97 8.97
CA LEU A 15 -30.59 -11.99 9.29
C LEU A 15 -29.76 -12.64 8.19
N VAL A 16 -30.27 -13.66 7.52
CA VAL A 16 -29.64 -14.29 6.34
C VAL A 16 -29.70 -13.37 5.12
N LEU A 17 -30.76 -12.57 4.94
CA LEU A 17 -30.79 -11.55 3.88
C LEU A 17 -29.90 -10.33 4.18
N PHE A 18 -29.65 -10.00 5.45
CA PHE A 18 -28.75 -8.90 5.83
C PHE A 18 -27.27 -9.30 5.87
N VAL A 19 -26.95 -10.58 6.03
CA VAL A 19 -25.56 -11.10 6.00
C VAL A 19 -25.14 -11.53 4.59
N ALA A 20 -26.08 -11.74 3.66
CA ALA A 20 -25.81 -12.12 2.27
C ALA A 20 -25.42 -10.96 1.33
N VAL A 21 -25.15 -9.74 1.83
CA VAL A 21 -24.69 -8.60 1.00
C VAL A 21 -23.16 -8.39 1.07
N SER A 22 -22.42 -9.20 1.81
CA SER A 22 -20.98 -8.96 2.00
C SER A 22 -20.18 -10.25 2.10
N SER A 23 -19.78 -10.79 0.94
CA SER A 23 -18.60 -11.66 0.72
C SER A 23 -18.56 -12.29 -0.69
N ALA A 24 -18.95 -11.53 -1.71
CA ALA A 24 -18.36 -11.68 -3.03
C ALA A 24 -17.71 -10.33 -3.32
N ALA A 25 -16.39 -10.30 -3.50
CA ALA A 25 -15.73 -9.16 -4.11
C ALA A 25 -16.22 -9.08 -5.56
N PHE A 26 -17.42 -8.54 -5.74
CA PHE A 26 -17.93 -8.18 -7.05
C PHE A 26 -17.00 -7.11 -7.60
N ALA A 27 -16.62 -7.23 -8.87
CA ALA A 27 -15.91 -6.16 -9.55
C ALA A 27 -16.61 -4.82 -9.27
N PRO A 28 -15.83 -3.75 -9.01
CA PRO A 28 -16.40 -2.44 -8.77
C PRO A 28 -17.29 -2.08 -9.96
N THR A 29 -18.45 -1.50 -9.69
CA THR A 29 -19.32 -1.02 -10.76
C THR A 29 -18.81 0.34 -11.21
N PHE A 30 -18.87 0.63 -12.51
CA PHE A 30 -18.50 1.94 -13.04
C PHE A 30 -19.28 3.05 -12.32
N GLN A 31 -18.54 4.01 -11.76
CA GLN A 31 -19.09 5.17 -11.07
C GLN A 31 -18.83 6.44 -11.85
N GLN A 32 -19.88 7.25 -12.02
CA GLN A 32 -19.74 8.58 -12.57
C GLN A 32 -19.10 9.54 -11.56
N MET A 33 -18.41 10.56 -12.10
CA MET A 33 -18.11 11.86 -11.50
C MET A 33 -18.92 12.21 -10.23
N PRO A 34 -18.55 11.89 -8.97
CA PRO A 34 -19.44 12.19 -7.85
C PRO A 34 -19.38 13.67 -7.47
N LEU A 35 -18.22 14.31 -7.68
CA LEU A 35 -17.99 15.72 -7.40
C LEU A 35 -17.45 16.42 -8.64
N SER A 36 -18.20 17.37 -9.17
CA SER A 36 -17.69 18.32 -10.16
C SER A 36 -17.07 19.53 -9.47
N MET A 37 -16.38 20.37 -10.25
CA MET A 37 -15.95 21.70 -9.80
C MET A 37 -17.10 22.43 -9.09
N LYS A 38 -16.81 23.10 -7.97
CA LYS A 38 -17.78 24.02 -7.33
C LYS A 38 -18.21 25.05 -8.36
N GLY A 39 -19.52 25.24 -8.54
CA GLY A 39 -20.06 26.17 -9.55
C GLY A 39 -19.39 27.55 -9.44
N SER A 40 -19.02 28.11 -10.59
CA SER A 40 -18.26 29.35 -10.68
C SER A 40 -18.86 30.43 -9.78
N SER A 41 -18.05 30.97 -8.88
CA SER A 41 -18.41 32.12 -8.05
C SER A 41 -18.21 33.40 -8.87
N ASP A 42 -19.08 34.39 -8.74
CA ASP A 42 -18.81 35.75 -9.27
C ASP A 42 -17.82 36.52 -8.37
N ALA A 43 -17.36 35.91 -7.27
CA ALA A 43 -16.45 36.52 -6.32
C ALA A 43 -14.97 36.27 -6.68
N SER A 44 -14.31 37.34 -7.12
CA SER A 44 -12.85 37.46 -7.22
C SER A 44 -12.18 37.44 -5.83
N PRO A 45 -10.94 36.94 -5.69
CA PRO A 45 -10.02 36.54 -6.77
C PRO A 45 -10.22 35.10 -7.28
N TYR A 46 -9.94 34.92 -8.57
CA TYR A 46 -9.91 33.63 -9.25
C TYR A 46 -8.50 33.03 -9.22
N ASN A 47 -8.42 31.70 -9.10
CA ASN A 47 -7.18 30.95 -8.96
C ASN A 47 -6.79 30.18 -10.25
N ASP A 48 -7.23 30.65 -11.43
CA ASP A 48 -7.06 29.93 -12.70
C ASP A 48 -5.61 29.54 -13.01
N GLU A 49 -4.66 30.44 -12.74
CA GLU A 49 -3.23 30.20 -12.98
C GLU A 49 -2.66 29.14 -12.02
N ALA A 50 -3.04 29.19 -10.75
CA ALA A 50 -2.64 28.20 -9.75
C ALA A 50 -3.27 26.82 -10.05
N PHE A 51 -4.54 26.80 -10.46
CA PHE A 51 -5.24 25.61 -10.92
C PHE A 51 -4.49 24.97 -12.09
N MET A 52 -4.17 25.75 -13.12
CA MET A 52 -3.48 25.23 -14.31
C MET A 52 -2.08 24.71 -13.99
N THR A 53 -1.34 25.38 -13.10
CA THR A 53 -0.01 24.95 -12.67
C THR A 53 -0.06 23.59 -11.96
N GLU A 54 -0.99 23.40 -11.04
CA GLU A 54 -1.13 22.15 -10.29
C GLU A 54 -1.68 21.02 -11.18
N ALA A 55 -2.64 21.33 -12.07
CA ALA A 55 -3.13 20.40 -13.07
C ALA A 55 -2.03 19.95 -14.03
N GLU A 56 -1.20 20.86 -14.53
CA GLU A 56 -0.07 20.54 -15.40
C GLU A 56 0.93 19.62 -14.70
N LYS A 57 1.24 19.89 -13.43
CA LYS A 57 2.13 19.05 -12.62
C LYS A 57 1.58 17.63 -12.49
N ALA A 58 0.30 17.47 -12.15
CA ALA A 58 -0.33 16.16 -12.00
C ALA A 58 -0.38 15.40 -13.34
N ILE A 59 -0.82 16.05 -14.42
CA ILE A 59 -0.92 15.45 -15.75
C ILE A 59 0.46 15.05 -16.28
N LYS A 60 1.48 15.88 -16.07
CA LYS A 60 2.85 15.58 -16.51
C LYS A 60 3.38 14.28 -15.91
N LYS A 61 3.09 14.00 -14.64
CA LYS A 61 3.57 12.80 -13.94
C LYS A 61 2.99 11.49 -14.48
N ILE A 62 1.79 11.54 -15.05
CA ILE A 62 1.12 10.40 -15.69
C ILE A 62 1.22 10.43 -17.22
N SER A 63 1.90 11.42 -17.77
CA SER A 63 2.02 11.57 -19.21
C SER A 63 3.14 10.69 -19.74
N ASN A 64 2.94 10.11 -20.93
CA ASN A 64 3.86 9.15 -21.54
C ASN A 64 4.14 7.90 -20.66
N SER A 65 3.26 7.61 -19.70
CA SER A 65 3.36 6.43 -18.83
C SER A 65 2.17 5.50 -19.04
N THR A 66 2.17 4.37 -18.33
CA THR A 66 0.98 3.52 -18.19
C THR A 66 -0.01 4.14 -17.19
N VAL A 67 -1.19 3.53 -17.07
CA VAL A 67 -2.18 3.81 -16.01
C VAL A 67 -1.49 3.95 -14.65
N PRO A 68 -1.80 5.00 -13.86
CA PRO A 68 -1.08 5.24 -12.61
C PRO A 68 -1.47 4.23 -11.54
N THR A 69 -0.48 3.75 -10.80
CA THR A 69 -0.58 2.86 -9.64
C THR A 69 0.25 3.49 -8.49
N GLY A 70 0.19 2.94 -7.28
CA GLY A 70 1.01 3.31 -6.14
C GLY A 70 1.01 4.80 -5.81
N SER A 71 2.21 5.40 -5.80
CA SER A 71 2.40 6.80 -5.44
C SER A 71 1.81 7.75 -6.49
N LYS A 72 1.96 7.46 -7.78
CA LYS A 72 1.33 8.25 -8.86
C LYS A 72 -0.18 8.25 -8.78
N LEU A 73 -0.78 7.11 -8.43
CA LEU A 73 -2.23 7.03 -8.21
C LEU A 73 -2.65 7.98 -7.08
N SER A 74 -2.00 7.87 -5.92
CA SER A 74 -2.28 8.71 -4.74
C SER A 74 -2.19 10.20 -5.06
N GLU A 75 -1.14 10.60 -5.79
CA GLU A 75 -0.94 12.00 -6.18
C GLU A 75 -2.00 12.52 -7.16
N VAL A 76 -2.44 11.69 -8.13
CA VAL A 76 -3.51 12.06 -9.07
C VAL A 76 -4.84 12.21 -8.33
N THR A 77 -5.14 11.30 -7.39
CA THR A 77 -6.31 11.37 -6.52
C THR A 77 -6.29 12.64 -5.68
N ASP A 78 -5.16 12.95 -5.07
CA ASP A 78 -4.95 14.18 -4.28
C ASP A 78 -5.15 15.43 -5.13
N ALA A 79 -4.56 15.47 -6.32
CA ALA A 79 -4.70 16.58 -7.26
C ALA A 79 -6.17 16.79 -7.64
N TYR A 80 -6.92 15.73 -7.93
CA TYR A 80 -8.37 15.81 -8.16
C TYR A 80 -9.10 16.48 -6.99
N TYR A 81 -8.92 16.00 -5.75
CA TYR A 81 -9.62 16.56 -4.58
C TYR A 81 -9.22 18.00 -4.26
N ARG A 82 -7.98 18.40 -4.52
CA ARG A 82 -7.55 19.79 -4.35
C ARG A 82 -8.18 20.69 -5.40
N LEU A 83 -8.10 20.30 -6.68
CA LEU A 83 -8.54 21.11 -7.81
C LEU A 83 -10.05 21.33 -7.82
N ILE A 84 -10.87 20.36 -7.39
CA ILE A 84 -12.34 20.54 -7.33
C ILE A 84 -12.79 21.64 -6.37
N MET A 85 -11.94 22.01 -5.41
CA MET A 85 -12.24 23.03 -4.40
C MET A 85 -11.82 24.44 -4.82
N GLU A 86 -11.04 24.57 -5.90
CA GLU A 86 -10.49 25.84 -6.35
C GLU A 86 -11.56 26.77 -6.91
N ASN A 87 -11.36 28.07 -6.69
CA ASN A 87 -12.24 29.11 -7.21
C ASN A 87 -11.76 29.55 -8.59
N VAL A 88 -12.33 28.95 -9.65
CA VAL A 88 -12.00 29.28 -11.04
C VAL A 88 -12.97 30.29 -11.64
N SER A 89 -12.54 31.01 -12.67
CA SER A 89 -13.37 31.97 -13.40
C SER A 89 -14.48 31.28 -14.21
N PRO A 90 -15.60 31.97 -14.48
CA PRO A 90 -16.70 31.41 -15.26
C PRO A 90 -16.29 30.97 -16.68
N GLU A 91 -15.36 31.70 -17.28
CA GLU A 91 -14.80 31.46 -18.60
C GLU A 91 -13.88 30.23 -18.65
N PHE A 92 -13.16 29.95 -17.57
CA PHE A 92 -12.28 28.79 -17.46
C PHE A 92 -13.00 27.53 -16.89
N PHE A 93 -14.16 27.70 -16.26
CA PHE A 93 -14.89 26.64 -15.57
C PHE A 93 -15.11 25.35 -16.39
N ALA A 94 -15.47 25.48 -17.67
CA ALA A 94 -15.71 24.31 -18.53
C ALA A 94 -14.43 23.49 -18.74
N ASP A 95 -13.28 24.16 -18.92
CA ASP A 95 -11.99 23.52 -19.08
C ASP A 95 -11.51 22.91 -17.77
N ALA A 96 -11.64 23.64 -16.66
CA ALA A 96 -11.31 23.16 -15.32
C ALA A 96 -12.08 21.87 -14.97
N ASN A 97 -13.38 21.84 -15.29
CA ASN A 97 -14.20 20.66 -15.04
C ASN A 97 -13.80 19.47 -15.93
N ASN A 98 -13.35 19.71 -17.16
CA ASN A 98 -12.82 18.64 -18.02
C ASN A 98 -11.46 18.12 -17.52
N ILE A 99 -10.59 18.99 -16.99
CA ILE A 99 -9.31 18.62 -16.38
C ILE A 99 -9.53 17.74 -15.15
N VAL A 100 -10.42 18.17 -14.25
CA VAL A 100 -10.80 17.40 -13.07
C VAL A 100 -11.44 16.06 -13.44
N GLY A 101 -12.29 16.04 -14.48
CA GLY A 101 -12.88 14.82 -15.02
C GLY A 101 -11.80 13.85 -15.51
N TYR A 102 -10.79 14.34 -16.25
CA TYR A 102 -9.66 13.52 -16.67
C TYR A 102 -8.93 12.91 -15.47
N LEU A 103 -8.58 13.71 -14.46
CA LEU A 103 -7.86 13.23 -13.27
C LEU A 103 -8.66 12.20 -12.47
N TYR A 104 -9.97 12.43 -12.27
CA TYR A 104 -10.85 11.48 -11.59
C TYR A 104 -10.88 10.13 -12.30
N TYR A 105 -11.21 10.14 -13.59
CA TYR A 105 -11.36 8.88 -14.34
C TYR A 105 -10.03 8.16 -14.53
N THR A 106 -8.92 8.90 -14.56
CA THR A 106 -7.57 8.33 -14.51
C THR A 106 -7.30 7.64 -13.18
N SER A 107 -7.63 8.29 -12.05
CA SER A 107 -7.49 7.71 -10.71
C SER A 107 -8.36 6.46 -10.54
N MET A 108 -9.61 6.49 -11.01
CA MET A 108 -10.49 5.32 -10.95
C MET A 108 -9.99 4.16 -11.80
N ALA A 109 -9.43 4.45 -12.99
CA ALA A 109 -8.79 3.44 -13.82
C ALA A 109 -7.59 2.80 -13.10
N GLY A 110 -6.73 3.60 -12.47
CA GLY A 110 -5.59 3.13 -11.68
C GLY A 110 -5.99 2.25 -10.50
N SER A 111 -6.89 2.75 -9.63
CA SER A 111 -7.39 2.00 -8.48
C SER A 111 -8.08 0.70 -8.88
N THR A 112 -8.91 0.71 -9.93
CA THR A 112 -9.58 -0.51 -10.40
C THR A 112 -8.58 -1.51 -11.00
N PHE A 113 -7.47 -1.02 -11.56
CA PHE A 113 -6.42 -1.86 -12.13
C PHE A 113 -5.56 -2.51 -11.04
N GLU A 114 -5.32 -1.81 -9.93
CA GLU A 114 -4.75 -2.41 -8.71
C GLU A 114 -5.69 -3.48 -8.14
N ASP A 115 -6.99 -3.20 -8.05
CA ASP A 115 -8.00 -4.17 -7.61
C ASP A 115 -8.04 -5.40 -8.52
N TYR A 116 -7.91 -5.22 -9.84
CA TYR A 116 -7.80 -6.31 -10.81
C TYR A 116 -6.60 -7.22 -10.52
N HIS A 117 -5.43 -6.64 -10.31
CA HIS A 117 -4.22 -7.41 -10.02
C HIS A 117 -4.27 -8.09 -8.64
N SER A 118 -4.84 -7.42 -7.64
CA SER A 118 -5.11 -8.01 -6.33
C SER A 118 -6.07 -9.21 -6.44
N TYR A 119 -7.14 -9.08 -7.24
CA TYR A 119 -8.08 -10.17 -7.53
C TYR A 119 -7.40 -11.35 -8.24
N LEU A 120 -6.55 -11.09 -9.24
CA LEU A 120 -5.83 -12.16 -9.95
C LEU A 120 -4.91 -12.97 -9.03
N ASN A 121 -4.36 -12.32 -8.01
CA ASN A 121 -3.47 -12.92 -7.02
C ASN A 121 -4.21 -13.55 -5.83
N SER A 122 -5.53 -13.39 -5.75
CA SER A 122 -6.36 -13.93 -4.68
C SER A 122 -6.56 -15.45 -4.79
N VAL A 123 -6.47 -16.13 -3.65
CA VAL A 123 -6.80 -17.56 -3.50
C VAL A 123 -8.30 -17.85 -3.64
N SER A 124 -9.15 -16.82 -3.58
CA SER A 124 -10.61 -16.91 -3.68
C SER A 124 -11.16 -16.50 -5.06
N ARG A 125 -10.30 -16.28 -6.07
CA ARG A 125 -10.78 -15.95 -7.42
C ARG A 125 -11.71 -17.03 -7.97
N SER A 126 -12.80 -16.58 -8.54
CA SER A 126 -13.85 -17.41 -9.14
C SER A 126 -13.93 -17.25 -10.66
N SER A 127 -13.19 -16.30 -11.22
CA SER A 127 -13.09 -15.97 -12.65
C SER A 127 -11.64 -15.67 -13.05
N ASP A 128 -11.45 -15.31 -14.32
CA ASP A 128 -10.19 -14.78 -14.86
C ASP A 128 -10.00 -13.27 -14.61
N GLY A 129 -10.89 -12.63 -13.84
CA GLY A 129 -10.85 -11.21 -13.52
C GLY A 129 -11.30 -10.29 -14.66
N SER A 130 -11.84 -10.84 -15.75
CA SER A 130 -12.31 -10.05 -16.90
C SER A 130 -13.36 -9.00 -16.53
N GLU A 131 -14.16 -9.23 -15.50
CA GLU A 131 -15.13 -8.29 -14.97
C GLU A 131 -14.48 -7.02 -14.38
N TYR A 132 -13.33 -7.13 -13.72
CA TYR A 132 -12.58 -5.98 -13.20
C TYR A 132 -11.93 -5.22 -14.35
N TYR A 133 -11.24 -5.95 -15.22
CA TYR A 133 -10.53 -5.34 -16.35
C TYR A 133 -11.48 -4.64 -17.33
N THR A 134 -12.72 -5.14 -17.48
CA THR A 134 -13.78 -4.46 -18.24
C THR A 134 -14.09 -3.09 -17.64
N VAL A 135 -14.09 -2.96 -16.32
CA VAL A 135 -14.37 -1.69 -15.62
C VAL A 135 -13.17 -0.75 -15.72
N VAL A 136 -11.93 -1.29 -15.67
CA VAL A 136 -10.71 -0.52 -15.95
C VAL A 136 -10.78 0.09 -17.36
N ASP A 137 -11.13 -0.70 -18.38
CA ASP A 137 -11.27 -0.21 -19.75
C ASP A 137 -12.37 0.85 -19.85
N GLN A 138 -13.52 0.66 -19.19
CA GLN A 138 -14.57 1.69 -19.15
C GLN A 138 -14.07 3.02 -18.58
N TYR A 139 -13.32 2.99 -17.47
CA TYR A 139 -12.71 4.20 -16.91
C TYR A 139 -11.65 4.81 -17.83
N TYR A 140 -10.84 3.98 -18.46
CA TYR A 140 -9.86 4.42 -19.47
C TYR A 140 -10.53 5.11 -20.66
N GLN A 141 -11.58 4.52 -21.25
CA GLN A 141 -12.32 5.13 -22.36
C GLN A 141 -12.91 6.48 -21.99
N VAL A 142 -13.52 6.60 -20.79
CA VAL A 142 -14.10 7.87 -20.34
C VAL A 142 -13.01 8.91 -20.07
N SER A 143 -11.89 8.51 -19.45
CA SER A 143 -10.73 9.41 -19.29
C SER A 143 -10.21 9.91 -20.64
N ALA A 144 -10.22 9.08 -21.69
CA ALA A 144 -9.82 9.46 -23.04
C ALA A 144 -10.76 10.51 -23.66
N GLU A 145 -12.06 10.45 -23.37
CA GLU A 145 -13.02 11.48 -23.79
C GLU A 145 -12.70 12.84 -23.16
N PHE A 146 -12.32 12.86 -21.88
CA PHE A 146 -11.91 14.08 -21.19
C PHE A 146 -10.55 14.58 -21.68
N TRP A 147 -9.57 13.69 -21.85
CA TRP A 147 -8.27 14.02 -22.42
C TRP A 147 -8.40 14.71 -23.79
N ASN A 148 -9.25 14.17 -24.67
CA ASN A 148 -9.48 14.76 -25.99
C ASN A 148 -10.04 16.18 -25.97
N LYS A 149 -10.73 16.58 -24.90
CA LYS A 149 -11.24 17.94 -24.72
C LYS A 149 -10.18 18.92 -24.22
N ILE A 150 -9.13 18.43 -23.54
CA ILE A 150 -8.14 19.27 -22.85
C ILE A 150 -6.73 19.21 -23.48
N LYS A 151 -6.43 18.22 -24.32
CA LYS A 151 -5.07 17.95 -24.85
C LYS A 151 -4.39 19.15 -25.51
N ASP A 152 -5.15 20.03 -26.17
CA ASP A 152 -4.59 21.21 -26.84
C ASP A 152 -3.98 22.22 -25.85
N LYS A 153 -4.33 22.12 -24.55
CA LYS A 153 -3.80 22.95 -23.46
C LYS A 153 -2.53 22.38 -22.84
N PHE A 154 -2.18 21.13 -23.13
CA PHE A 154 -1.01 20.44 -22.57
C PHE A 154 -0.06 20.00 -23.70
N PRO A 155 0.59 20.95 -24.40
CA PRO A 155 1.50 20.62 -25.50
C PRO A 155 2.67 19.79 -24.98
N ASN A 156 3.02 18.73 -25.71
CA ASN A 156 4.07 17.75 -25.36
C ASN A 156 3.69 16.74 -24.27
N MET A 157 2.43 16.69 -23.85
CA MET A 157 1.91 15.63 -23.00
C MET A 157 1.05 14.69 -23.83
N THR A 158 1.14 13.39 -23.56
CA THR A 158 0.22 12.36 -24.05
C THR A 158 -0.64 11.83 -22.91
N MET A 159 -1.78 11.24 -23.28
CA MET A 159 -2.54 10.39 -22.38
C MET A 159 -1.68 9.22 -21.91
N TYR A 160 -1.95 8.73 -20.70
CA TYR A 160 -1.44 7.44 -20.25
C TYR A 160 -1.99 6.29 -21.11
N THR A 161 -1.30 5.15 -21.11
CA THR A 161 -1.75 3.94 -21.82
C THR A 161 -2.27 2.90 -20.84
N LEU A 162 -3.34 2.19 -21.20
CA LEU A 162 -3.78 1.01 -20.47
C LEU A 162 -2.99 -0.24 -20.95
N PRO A 163 -2.23 -0.93 -20.07
CA PRO A 163 -1.57 -2.19 -20.42
C PRO A 163 -2.60 -3.29 -20.68
N ASP A 164 -2.27 -4.28 -21.52
CA ASP A 164 -3.13 -5.45 -21.75
C ASP A 164 -3.44 -6.22 -20.45
N ALA A 165 -4.58 -6.93 -20.40
CA ALA A 165 -5.01 -7.69 -19.22
C ALA A 165 -3.96 -8.72 -18.71
N SER A 166 -3.14 -9.26 -19.61
CA SER A 166 -2.06 -10.19 -19.24
C SER A 166 -0.75 -9.52 -18.81
N ALA A 167 -0.65 -8.19 -18.91
CA ALA A 167 0.53 -7.46 -18.47
C ALA A 167 0.66 -7.53 -16.95
N ALA A 168 1.89 -7.50 -16.44
CA ALA A 168 2.09 -7.38 -14.99
C ALA A 168 1.63 -5.98 -14.52
N LEU A 169 1.27 -5.87 -13.23
CA LEU A 169 1.04 -4.57 -12.60
C LEU A 169 2.29 -3.71 -12.85
N PRO A 170 2.15 -2.49 -13.43
CA PRO A 170 3.25 -1.58 -13.62
C PRO A 170 3.94 -1.37 -12.28
N GLN A 171 5.13 -1.96 -12.15
CA GLN A 171 6.01 -1.59 -11.05
C GLN A 171 6.36 -0.13 -11.32
N GLU A 172 6.02 0.73 -10.36
CA GLU A 172 6.75 1.99 -10.29
C GLU A 172 8.22 1.57 -10.18
N GLU A 173 9.01 1.83 -11.23
CA GLU A 173 10.32 2.39 -10.95
C GLU A 173 9.97 3.62 -10.11
N GLU A 174 9.92 3.45 -8.79
CA GLU A 174 10.10 4.56 -7.87
C GLU A 174 11.23 5.33 -8.51
N GLU A 175 10.96 6.58 -8.93
CA GLU A 175 12.06 7.50 -9.13
C GLU A 175 12.71 7.55 -7.75
N GLN A 176 13.68 6.66 -7.54
CA GLN A 176 14.53 6.60 -6.37
C GLN A 176 15.28 7.92 -6.42
N GLN A 177 14.69 8.98 -5.87
CA GLN A 177 15.34 10.26 -5.58
C GLN A 177 16.32 10.07 -4.42
N GLY A 178 17.09 8.98 -4.47
CA GLY A 178 17.94 8.48 -3.44
C GLY A 178 19.23 7.97 -4.03
N SER A 179 20.24 7.81 -3.19
CA SER A 179 21.52 7.25 -3.62
C SER A 179 21.57 5.77 -3.26
N THR A 180 21.90 4.93 -4.22
CA THR A 180 22.25 3.53 -3.94
C THR A 180 23.68 3.50 -3.41
N LEU A 181 23.85 3.04 -2.17
CA LEU A 181 25.18 2.85 -1.58
C LEU A 181 25.83 1.59 -2.14
N GLU A 182 27.16 1.59 -2.24
CA GLU A 182 27.90 0.41 -2.74
C GLU A 182 27.59 -0.82 -1.87
N GLY A 183 27.22 -1.92 -2.51
CA GLY A 183 26.86 -3.17 -1.83
C GLY A 183 25.38 -3.32 -1.46
N LEU A 184 24.57 -2.26 -1.64
CA LEU A 184 23.12 -2.29 -1.49
C LEU A 184 22.41 -2.26 -2.85
N GLU A 185 21.20 -2.80 -2.91
CA GLU A 185 20.34 -2.89 -4.09
C GLU A 185 19.14 -1.93 -4.03
N ILE A 186 18.87 -1.36 -2.85
CA ILE A 186 17.78 -0.40 -2.61
C ILE A 186 18.39 0.99 -2.44
N ALA A 187 17.87 1.98 -3.16
CA ALA A 187 18.33 3.36 -2.97
C ALA A 187 17.75 3.95 -1.68
N ILE A 188 18.56 4.78 -1.04
CA ILE A 188 18.21 5.43 0.22
C ILE A 188 17.75 6.85 -0.10
N PRO A 189 16.53 7.25 0.30
CA PRO A 189 15.91 8.51 -0.14
C PRO A 189 16.66 9.75 0.39
N MET A 190 17.31 9.65 1.55
CA MET A 190 18.15 10.72 2.08
C MET A 190 19.47 10.15 2.60
N THR A 191 20.56 10.63 2.03
CA THR A 191 21.89 10.38 2.55
C THR A 191 22.24 11.41 3.62
N GLN A 192 23.23 11.05 4.41
CA GLN A 192 23.75 11.88 5.48
C GLN A 192 24.17 13.26 5.00
N LYS A 193 23.91 14.29 5.82
CA LYS A 193 24.32 15.67 5.53
C LYS A 193 25.84 15.74 5.38
N THR A 194 26.29 16.41 4.31
CA THR A 194 27.73 16.63 4.08
C THR A 194 28.38 17.28 5.30
N PRO A 195 29.54 16.76 5.76
CA PRO A 195 30.26 17.30 6.91
C PRO A 195 30.54 18.79 6.76
N ASP A 196 30.22 19.55 7.81
CA ASP A 196 30.44 20.99 7.90
C ASP A 196 31.46 21.28 9.02
N PRO A 197 32.69 21.68 8.66
CA PRO A 197 33.74 22.02 9.63
C PRO A 197 33.40 23.23 10.52
N SER A 198 32.38 24.02 10.16
CA SER A 198 31.93 25.18 10.93
C SER A 198 30.83 24.86 11.94
N SER A 199 30.26 23.65 11.87
CA SER A 199 29.23 23.15 12.78
C SER A 199 29.84 22.21 13.85
N PRO A 200 29.23 22.08 15.05
CA PRO A 200 29.71 21.15 16.05
C PRO A 200 29.74 19.71 15.54
N ASP A 201 30.81 18.97 15.83
CA ASP A 201 30.90 17.54 15.53
C ASP A 201 30.02 16.73 16.50
N LEU A 202 29.10 15.94 15.94
CA LEU A 202 28.15 15.09 16.65
C LEU A 202 28.43 13.59 16.47
N THR A 203 29.58 13.20 15.91
CA THR A 203 29.93 11.81 15.59
C THR A 203 29.80 10.86 16.79
N GLU A 204 30.26 11.25 17.97
CA GLU A 204 30.16 10.40 19.17
C GLU A 204 28.72 10.27 19.67
N LYS A 205 27.90 11.32 19.52
CA LYS A 205 26.47 11.27 19.82
C LYS A 205 25.77 10.33 18.84
N PHE A 206 26.10 10.44 17.55
CA PHE A 206 25.60 9.59 16.48
C PHE A 206 25.87 8.11 16.80
N LYS A 207 27.14 7.74 17.02
CA LYS A 207 27.54 6.38 17.42
C LYS A 207 26.82 5.90 18.66
N THR A 208 26.69 6.75 19.68
CA THR A 208 26.00 6.38 20.93
C THR A 208 24.54 6.04 20.70
N ILE A 209 23.84 6.79 19.85
CA ILE A 209 22.44 6.52 19.50
C ILE A 209 22.33 5.18 18.78
N THR A 210 23.20 4.95 17.78
CA THR A 210 23.23 3.69 17.02
C THR A 210 23.49 2.50 17.94
N VAL A 211 24.56 2.54 18.73
CA VAL A 211 24.93 1.44 19.64
C VAL A 211 23.82 1.14 20.64
N ARG A 212 23.23 2.17 21.25
CA ARG A 212 22.12 1.98 22.19
C ARG A 212 20.92 1.33 21.53
N TRP A 213 20.59 1.70 20.30
CA TRP A 213 19.49 1.07 19.57
C TRP A 213 19.74 -0.44 19.38
N PHE A 214 20.97 -0.84 19.06
CA PHE A 214 21.33 -2.27 18.97
C PHE A 214 21.24 -2.99 20.33
N GLU A 215 21.78 -2.39 21.39
CA GLU A 215 21.70 -2.94 22.75
C GLU A 215 20.26 -3.06 23.26
N ASP A 216 19.41 -2.08 22.94
CA ASP A 216 18.05 -2.00 23.42
C ASP A 216 17.10 -2.90 22.62
N TYR A 217 17.35 -3.12 21.32
CA TYR A 217 16.35 -3.77 20.46
C TYR A 217 16.83 -5.04 19.77
N VAL A 218 18.07 -5.09 19.26
CA VAL A 218 18.61 -6.28 18.60
C VAL A 218 19.03 -7.33 19.64
N ASP A 219 19.73 -6.91 20.69
CA ASP A 219 20.14 -7.79 21.78
C ASP A 219 18.94 -8.31 22.59
N GLN A 220 17.93 -7.46 22.81
CA GLN A 220 16.75 -7.85 23.57
C GLN A 220 15.85 -8.82 22.78
N ALA A 221 15.67 -8.64 21.47
CA ALA A 221 14.86 -9.54 20.66
C ALA A 221 15.39 -10.99 20.60
N ASN A 222 16.72 -11.15 20.76
CA ASN A 222 17.38 -12.45 20.79
C ASN A 222 17.31 -13.16 22.17
N LYS A 223 16.78 -12.51 23.21
CA LYS A 223 16.56 -13.15 24.51
C LYS A 223 15.30 -14.04 24.49
N PRO A 224 15.28 -15.14 25.27
CA PRO A 224 14.08 -15.95 25.44
C PRO A 224 12.91 -15.12 25.96
N ASP A 225 11.67 -15.46 25.56
CA ASP A 225 10.48 -14.87 26.19
C ASP A 225 10.36 -15.39 27.64
N ASP A 226 10.72 -14.54 28.60
CA ASP A 226 10.59 -14.85 30.02
C ASP A 226 9.25 -14.36 30.61
N ASP A 227 8.34 -13.80 29.80
CA ASP A 227 7.03 -13.35 30.26
C ASP A 227 6.15 -14.56 30.66
N PRO A 228 5.76 -14.68 31.95
CA PRO A 228 4.92 -15.77 32.43
C PRO A 228 3.43 -15.65 32.01
N PHE A 229 3.02 -14.53 31.41
CA PHE A 229 1.64 -14.27 30.95
C PHE A 229 1.48 -14.31 29.43
N ASN A 230 2.58 -14.33 28.68
CA ASN A 230 2.54 -14.53 27.24
C ASN A 230 2.38 -16.04 26.98
N ASP A 231 1.38 -16.43 26.17
CA ASP A 231 1.22 -17.83 25.79
C ASP A 231 2.50 -18.25 25.07
N LYS A 232 3.23 -19.23 25.61
CA LYS A 232 4.55 -19.67 25.13
C LYS A 232 4.49 -20.40 23.77
N THR A 233 3.42 -20.18 23.03
CA THR A 233 3.13 -20.74 21.73
C THR A 233 3.50 -19.73 20.63
N GLU A 234 4.62 -20.03 19.94
CA GLU A 234 4.75 -19.90 18.47
C GLU A 234 5.05 -18.52 17.82
N LYS A 235 5.85 -17.62 18.41
CA LYS A 235 6.37 -16.45 17.66
C LYS A 235 7.89 -16.34 17.73
N SER A 236 8.53 -16.25 16.57
CA SER A 236 9.98 -16.25 16.38
C SER A 236 10.62 -14.95 16.91
N PRO A 237 11.93 -14.97 17.25
CA PRO A 237 12.68 -13.75 17.57
C PRO A 237 12.56 -12.65 16.50
N GLY A 238 12.53 -13.02 15.21
CA GLY A 238 12.33 -12.08 14.12
C GLY A 238 10.95 -11.42 14.14
N HIS A 239 9.89 -12.15 14.49
CA HIS A 239 8.55 -11.60 14.54
C HIS A 239 8.48 -10.55 15.64
N ARG A 240 8.91 -10.93 16.85
CA ARG A 240 8.93 -10.03 18.01
C ARG A 240 9.80 -8.79 17.79
N PHE A 241 10.89 -8.93 17.05
CA PHE A 241 11.74 -7.80 16.66
C PHE A 241 11.01 -6.83 15.75
N LEU A 242 10.42 -7.32 14.64
CA LEU A 242 9.77 -6.47 13.64
C LEU A 242 8.51 -5.77 14.14
N ILE A 243 7.74 -6.39 15.04
CA ILE A 243 6.56 -5.77 15.68
C ILE A 243 6.90 -5.09 17.01
N GLY A 244 8.17 -5.04 17.39
CA GLY A 244 8.62 -4.50 18.67
C GLY A 244 8.82 -2.99 18.62
N GLU A 245 8.68 -2.35 19.79
CA GLU A 245 8.80 -0.89 19.95
C GLU A 245 10.08 -0.32 19.33
N GLY A 246 11.18 -1.08 19.31
CA GLY A 246 12.44 -0.62 18.74
C GLY A 246 12.38 -0.27 17.26
N VAL A 247 11.67 -1.09 16.48
CA VAL A 247 11.55 -0.90 15.04
C VAL A 247 10.46 0.14 14.72
N ASP A 248 9.48 0.36 15.61
CA ASP A 248 8.57 1.52 15.53
C ASP A 248 9.32 2.86 15.51
N TRP A 249 10.42 2.96 16.26
CA TRP A 249 11.23 4.19 16.34
C TRP A 249 12.32 4.28 15.26
N ALA A 250 12.46 3.30 14.37
CA ALA A 250 13.55 3.26 13.39
C ALA A 250 13.49 4.46 12.41
N ASP A 251 12.31 4.81 11.90
CA ASP A 251 12.13 5.96 11.01
C ASP A 251 12.45 7.30 11.72
N THR A 252 11.95 7.48 12.94
CA THR A 252 12.29 8.69 13.71
C THR A 252 13.78 8.77 14.02
N THR A 253 14.42 7.63 14.31
CA THR A 253 15.88 7.55 14.54
C THR A 253 16.64 7.91 13.27
N TYR A 254 16.24 7.40 12.11
CA TYR A 254 16.79 7.77 10.81
C TYR A 254 16.72 9.29 10.57
N MET A 255 15.55 9.90 10.78
CA MET A 255 15.34 11.33 10.59
C MET A 255 16.21 12.19 11.53
N ASP A 256 16.39 11.75 12.77
CA ASP A 256 17.25 12.43 13.73
C ASP A 256 18.73 12.35 13.31
N LEU A 257 19.18 11.17 12.84
CA LEU A 257 20.57 10.88 12.50
C LEU A 257 21.04 11.56 11.20
N VAL A 258 20.23 11.57 10.15
CA VAL A 258 20.54 12.19 8.83
C VAL A 258 20.79 13.70 8.92
N SER A 259 20.32 14.35 9.99
CA SER A 259 20.50 15.79 10.22
C SER A 259 21.80 16.13 10.97
N MET A 260 22.48 15.14 11.54
CA MET A 260 23.63 15.36 12.43
C MET A 260 24.89 15.68 11.64
N ASN A 261 25.64 16.68 12.12
CA ASN A 261 26.94 16.98 11.55
C ASN A 261 27.98 15.98 12.06
N ILE A 262 28.39 15.04 11.20
CA ILE A 262 29.43 14.05 11.52
C ILE A 262 30.76 14.39 10.86
N ALA A 263 31.83 13.82 11.38
CA ALA A 263 33.18 13.98 10.89
C ALA A 263 33.37 13.33 9.51
N GLU A 264 34.24 13.91 8.69
CA GLU A 264 34.52 13.47 7.32
C GLU A 264 35.03 12.02 7.25
N ASP A 265 35.84 11.59 8.21
CA ASP A 265 36.36 10.23 8.32
C ASP A 265 35.32 9.20 8.76
N PHE A 266 34.13 9.64 9.20
CA PHE A 266 33.01 8.80 9.58
C PHE A 266 31.82 8.87 8.60
N TYR A 267 31.86 9.80 7.64
CA TYR A 267 30.75 10.10 6.74
C TYR A 267 30.21 8.87 5.99
N ASP A 268 31.10 8.05 5.43
CA ASP A 268 30.69 6.86 4.69
C ASP A 268 29.96 5.86 5.59
N LYS A 269 30.46 5.63 6.81
CA LYS A 269 29.78 4.75 7.78
C LYS A 269 28.45 5.31 8.24
N ALA A 270 28.37 6.62 8.46
CA ALA A 270 27.12 7.28 8.80
C ALA A 270 26.04 7.04 7.75
N ASN A 271 26.39 7.11 6.45
CA ASN A 271 25.46 6.78 5.37
C ASN A 271 24.93 5.33 5.45
N TYR A 272 25.77 4.34 5.76
CA TYR A 272 25.31 2.95 5.92
C TYR A 272 24.45 2.75 7.18
N ILE A 273 24.71 3.52 8.24
CA ILE A 273 23.89 3.48 9.46
C ILE A 273 22.52 4.11 9.19
N ASP A 274 22.47 5.24 8.49
CA ASP A 274 21.22 5.87 8.07
C ASP A 274 20.43 4.94 7.14
N ALA A 275 21.12 4.29 6.19
CA ALA A 275 20.54 3.27 5.31
C ALA A 275 19.94 2.11 6.11
N PHE A 276 20.64 1.61 7.13
CA PHE A 276 20.12 0.55 8.00
C PHE A 276 18.79 0.94 8.65
N PHE A 277 18.69 2.14 9.23
CA PHE A 277 17.47 2.58 9.91
C PHE A 277 16.28 2.76 8.95
N TYR A 278 16.52 3.29 7.75
CA TYR A 278 15.51 3.36 6.71
C TYR A 278 15.06 1.96 6.23
N LEU A 279 16.01 1.06 5.96
CA LEU A 279 15.70 -0.27 5.46
C LEU A 279 14.93 -1.10 6.49
N ILE A 280 15.26 -0.96 7.78
CA ILE A 280 14.55 -1.72 8.82
C ILE A 280 13.15 -1.15 9.12
N SER A 281 12.92 0.16 8.95
CA SER A 281 11.57 0.73 9.03
C SER A 281 10.69 0.24 7.88
N GLU A 282 11.19 0.26 6.63
CA GLU A 282 10.45 -0.28 5.49
C GLU A 282 10.18 -1.79 5.65
N ALA A 283 11.16 -2.56 6.16
CA ALA A 283 10.96 -3.99 6.43
C ALA A 283 9.80 -4.23 7.41
N LYS A 284 9.67 -3.39 8.43
CA LYS A 284 8.55 -3.44 9.38
C LYS A 284 7.23 -3.09 8.73
N ASP A 285 7.14 -1.98 8.03
CA ASP A 285 5.87 -1.51 7.46
C ASP A 285 5.28 -2.55 6.50
N ARG A 286 6.12 -3.18 5.67
CA ARG A 286 5.70 -4.30 4.82
C ARG A 286 5.35 -5.55 5.62
N TYR A 287 6.05 -5.83 6.71
CA TYR A 287 5.75 -6.98 7.57
C TYR A 287 4.43 -6.81 8.33
N GLU A 288 4.09 -5.59 8.75
CA GLU A 288 2.77 -5.25 9.30
C GLU A 288 1.69 -5.43 8.24
N GLY A 289 1.93 -4.99 7.01
CA GLY A 289 1.05 -5.30 5.87
C GLY A 289 0.83 -6.80 5.67
N TYR A 290 1.87 -7.62 5.84
CA TYR A 290 1.76 -9.08 5.81
C TYR A 290 0.92 -9.64 6.96
N ILE A 291 1.06 -9.10 8.17
CA ILE A 291 0.25 -9.49 9.33
C ILE A 291 -1.21 -9.15 9.10
N ASP A 292 -1.48 -7.94 8.62
CA ASP A 292 -2.83 -7.46 8.32
C ASP A 292 -3.48 -8.34 7.24
N ASP A 293 -2.76 -8.61 6.15
CA ASP A 293 -3.22 -9.48 5.08
C ASP A 293 -3.63 -10.87 5.58
N ARG A 294 -2.91 -11.42 6.56
CA ARG A 294 -3.19 -12.76 7.06
C ARG A 294 -4.21 -12.79 8.18
N SER A 295 -4.30 -11.74 8.99
CA SER A 295 -5.16 -11.71 10.18
C SER A 295 -6.56 -11.19 9.89
N PHE A 296 -6.75 -10.33 8.89
CA PHE A 296 -8.06 -9.80 8.53
C PHE A 296 -8.84 -10.77 7.62
N VAL A 297 -10.01 -11.20 8.08
CA VAL A 297 -10.97 -12.05 7.31
C VAL A 297 -11.41 -11.39 6.00
N SER A 298 -11.29 -10.06 5.90
CA SER A 298 -11.61 -9.27 4.71
C SER A 298 -10.43 -9.08 3.75
N SER A 299 -9.20 -9.48 4.10
CA SER A 299 -8.09 -9.36 3.16
C SER A 299 -8.23 -10.38 2.03
N VAL A 300 -7.97 -9.91 0.81
CA VAL A 300 -7.96 -10.71 -0.42
C VAL A 300 -6.55 -11.25 -0.75
N SER A 301 -5.55 -10.87 0.04
CA SER A 301 -4.15 -11.26 -0.08
C SER A 301 -3.79 -12.31 0.99
N ASN A 302 -2.90 -13.25 0.67
CA ASN A 302 -2.32 -14.17 1.67
C ASN A 302 -1.05 -13.61 2.34
N GLY A 303 -0.72 -12.35 2.03
CA GLY A 303 0.43 -11.60 2.51
C GLY A 303 1.75 -11.88 1.78
N GLN A 304 1.79 -12.72 0.74
CA GLN A 304 3.05 -13.14 0.10
C GLN A 304 3.89 -11.97 -0.43
N GLU A 305 3.27 -11.01 -1.11
CA GLU A 305 3.98 -9.85 -1.66
C GLU A 305 4.58 -8.97 -0.55
N ASN A 306 3.77 -8.65 0.46
CA ASN A 306 4.21 -7.90 1.63
C ASN A 306 5.32 -8.64 2.40
N TYR A 307 5.24 -9.97 2.49
CA TYR A 307 6.29 -10.81 3.09
C TYR A 307 7.60 -10.76 2.29
N ASP A 308 7.54 -10.94 0.97
CA ASP A 308 8.73 -10.95 0.11
C ASP A 308 9.40 -9.58 0.09
N ASN A 309 8.60 -8.50 0.06
CA ASN A 309 9.11 -7.14 0.18
C ASN A 309 9.74 -6.89 1.55
N ALA A 310 9.05 -7.22 2.64
CA ALA A 310 9.59 -7.11 3.99
C ALA A 310 10.92 -7.84 4.14
N LYS A 311 11.00 -9.07 3.62
CA LYS A 311 12.23 -9.87 3.65
C LYS A 311 13.36 -9.21 2.85
N LYS A 312 13.06 -8.67 1.66
CA LYS A 312 14.06 -7.98 0.83
C LYS A 312 14.66 -6.79 1.57
N TYR A 313 13.83 -5.91 2.14
CA TYR A 313 14.31 -4.77 2.94
C TYR A 313 15.11 -5.22 4.16
N TYR A 314 14.68 -6.29 4.82
CA TYR A 314 15.39 -6.87 5.97
C TYR A 314 16.78 -7.42 5.62
N ASP A 315 16.89 -8.14 4.51
CA ASP A 315 18.16 -8.69 4.03
C ASP A 315 19.13 -7.56 3.66
N GLU A 316 18.64 -6.48 3.03
CA GLU A 316 19.43 -5.28 2.72
C GLU A 316 19.88 -4.55 4.00
N ALA A 317 19.01 -4.44 5.01
CA ALA A 317 19.39 -3.87 6.31
C ALA A 317 20.54 -4.68 6.94
N GLN A 318 20.50 -6.01 6.86
CA GLN A 318 21.57 -6.87 7.34
C GLN A 318 22.88 -6.68 6.56
N LYS A 319 22.82 -6.45 5.23
CA LYS A 319 24.00 -6.09 4.42
C LYS A 319 24.59 -4.76 4.89
N ALA A 320 23.76 -3.74 5.13
CA ALA A 320 24.20 -2.43 5.59
C ALA A 320 25.00 -2.50 6.90
N ILE A 321 24.57 -3.34 7.86
CA ILE A 321 25.32 -3.55 9.12
C ILE A 321 26.77 -4.00 8.87
N GLY A 322 27.02 -4.81 7.85
CA GLY A 322 28.36 -5.28 7.50
C GLY A 322 29.36 -4.15 7.15
N HIS A 323 28.87 -2.93 6.90
CA HIS A 323 29.71 -1.76 6.61
C HIS A 323 30.02 -0.91 7.86
N PHE A 324 29.36 -1.16 8.99
CA PHE A 324 29.57 -0.42 10.23
C PHE A 324 29.62 -1.29 11.49
N ASP A 325 29.66 -2.61 11.37
CA ASP A 325 29.67 -3.54 12.50
C ASP A 325 30.81 -3.29 13.48
N ASP A 326 31.94 -2.74 13.00
CA ASP A 326 33.10 -2.40 13.80
C ASP A 326 32.86 -1.29 14.85
N ILE A 327 31.78 -0.52 14.71
CA ILE A 327 31.38 0.48 15.72
C ILE A 327 30.53 -0.13 16.83
N ILE A 328 29.95 -1.32 16.59
CA ILE A 328 29.13 -2.04 17.57
C ILE A 328 30.09 -2.77 18.51
N PRO A 329 30.03 -2.54 19.84
CA PRO A 329 30.95 -3.17 20.77
C PRO A 329 30.90 -4.71 20.70
N ASN A 330 32.04 -5.39 20.90
CA ASN A 330 32.16 -6.86 20.88
C ASN A 330 31.20 -7.64 21.81
N GLY A 331 30.47 -6.96 22.70
CA GLY A 331 29.47 -7.54 23.59
C GLY A 331 28.01 -7.33 23.14
N THR A 332 27.78 -6.57 22.08
CA THR A 332 26.47 -6.20 21.52
C THR A 332 26.27 -6.97 20.22
N ASN A 333 25.11 -7.59 20.02
CA ASN A 333 24.84 -8.37 18.82
C ASN A 333 24.61 -7.45 17.60
N SER A 334 25.47 -7.57 16.60
CA SER A 334 25.35 -6.89 15.30
C SER A 334 24.62 -7.73 14.24
N THR A 335 24.12 -8.91 14.61
CA THR A 335 23.34 -9.78 13.71
C THR A 335 21.87 -9.66 14.04
N LEU A 336 21.07 -9.29 13.05
CA LEU A 336 19.62 -9.24 13.19
C LEU A 336 19.07 -10.65 13.49
N PRO A 337 17.96 -10.75 14.24
CA PRO A 337 17.28 -12.03 14.42
C PRO A 337 16.94 -12.72 13.10
N LYS A 338 16.75 -14.05 13.10
CA LYS A 338 16.30 -14.73 11.88
C LYS A 338 14.92 -14.16 11.48
N PHE A 339 14.80 -13.71 10.23
CA PHE A 339 13.54 -13.20 9.68
C PHE A 339 12.41 -14.24 9.84
N PRO A 340 11.17 -13.81 10.14
CA PRO A 340 10.03 -14.72 10.34
C PRO A 340 9.78 -15.64 9.15
N GLU A 341 9.31 -16.85 9.43
CA GLU A 341 8.93 -17.78 8.36
C GLU A 341 7.55 -17.41 7.79
N PHE A 342 7.37 -17.61 6.49
CA PHE A 342 6.05 -17.44 5.88
C PHE A 342 5.08 -18.45 6.50
N GLY A 343 3.93 -17.97 6.96
CA GLY A 343 2.94 -18.79 7.66
C GLY A 343 3.03 -18.77 9.18
N GLU A 344 4.06 -18.14 9.77
CA GLU A 344 4.18 -17.96 11.23
C GLU A 344 3.03 -17.12 11.81
N VAL A 345 2.48 -16.20 11.01
CA VAL A 345 1.22 -15.53 11.32
C VAL A 345 0.10 -16.42 10.79
N SER A 346 -0.69 -16.98 11.68
CA SER A 346 -1.86 -17.79 11.31
C SER A 346 -2.83 -16.98 10.46
N MET A 347 -3.41 -17.61 9.43
CA MET A 347 -4.55 -17.02 8.74
C MET A 347 -5.73 -16.91 9.72
N GLY A 348 -6.42 -15.78 9.73
CA GLY A 348 -7.67 -15.59 10.47
C GLY A 348 -8.65 -16.73 10.18
N GLY A 349 -9.23 -17.32 11.23
CA GLY A 349 -9.84 -18.65 11.25
C GLY A 349 -10.68 -19.05 10.02
N GLN A 350 -10.30 -20.18 9.43
CA GLN A 350 -11.00 -20.91 8.36
C GLN A 350 -12.31 -21.61 8.81
N GLU A 351 -12.78 -21.48 10.06
CA GLU A 351 -13.95 -22.24 10.54
C GLU A 351 -15.32 -21.76 9.98
N MET A 352 -15.37 -20.68 9.21
CA MET A 352 -16.59 -20.26 8.48
C MET A 352 -16.53 -20.58 6.97
N GLY A 353 -15.40 -21.07 6.46
CA GLY A 353 -15.22 -21.39 5.04
C GLY A 353 -15.93 -22.68 4.59
N GLU A 354 -16.19 -23.61 5.51
CA GLU A 354 -16.87 -24.88 5.20
C GLU A 354 -18.40 -24.78 5.14
N LEU A 355 -19.01 -23.70 5.65
CA LEU A 355 -20.45 -23.44 5.49
C LEU A 355 -20.79 -22.76 4.16
N GLY A 356 -19.79 -22.32 3.39
CA GLY A 356 -19.95 -21.66 2.09
C GLY A 356 -20.07 -22.61 0.90
N PHE A 357 -19.74 -23.89 1.07
CA PHE A 357 -19.95 -24.89 0.02
C PHE A 357 -21.38 -25.43 0.11
N VAL A 358 -22.27 -24.86 -0.70
CA VAL A 358 -23.45 -25.61 -1.15
C VAL A 358 -22.90 -26.74 -2.02
N THR A 359 -22.78 -27.94 -1.47
CA THR A 359 -22.50 -29.14 -2.27
C THR A 359 -23.63 -29.30 -3.31
N GLY A 360 -23.36 -29.96 -4.44
CA GLY A 360 -24.40 -30.20 -5.46
C GLY A 360 -25.68 -30.77 -4.87
N ASP A 361 -25.55 -31.63 -3.85
CA ASP A 361 -26.66 -32.24 -3.12
C ASP A 361 -27.50 -31.22 -2.30
N MET A 362 -26.89 -30.14 -1.80
CA MET A 362 -27.60 -29.05 -1.11
C MET A 362 -28.29 -28.09 -2.09
N ALA A 363 -27.75 -27.93 -3.32
CA ALA A 363 -28.39 -27.12 -4.37
C ALA A 363 -29.68 -27.78 -4.89
N ASP A 364 -29.71 -29.11 -4.99
CA ASP A 364 -30.90 -29.87 -5.37
C ASP A 364 -32.00 -29.82 -4.28
N TYR A 365 -31.61 -29.71 -3.01
CA TYR A 365 -32.54 -29.58 -1.90
C TYR A 365 -33.13 -28.16 -1.77
N LEU A 366 -32.38 -27.13 -2.18
CA LEU A 366 -32.75 -25.71 -2.06
C LEU A 366 -33.44 -25.15 -3.32
N SER A 367 -33.20 -25.73 -4.50
CA SER A 367 -33.83 -25.29 -5.76
C SER A 367 -35.30 -25.69 -5.88
N GLY A 368 -35.84 -26.45 -4.91
CA GLY A 368 -37.23 -26.87 -4.92
C GLY A 368 -37.54 -27.66 -6.18
N GLY A 369 -36.98 -28.86 -6.29
CA GLY A 369 -37.29 -29.78 -7.39
C GLY A 369 -38.80 -30.00 -7.53
N THR A 370 -39.43 -29.25 -8.44
CA THR A 370 -40.76 -29.57 -8.94
C THR A 370 -40.62 -30.40 -10.20
N ALA A 371 -40.92 -31.69 -10.01
CA ALA A 371 -41.60 -32.60 -10.91
C ALA A 371 -41.00 -32.85 -12.30
N ASP A 372 -40.60 -34.11 -12.54
CA ASP A 372 -41.48 -34.96 -13.34
C ASP A 372 -41.16 -36.46 -13.17
N SER A 373 -42.18 -37.23 -12.80
CA SER A 373 -42.51 -38.46 -13.53
C SER A 373 -43.93 -38.89 -13.20
N THR A 374 -44.82 -38.68 -14.16
CA THR A 374 -46.02 -39.49 -14.37
C THR A 374 -45.71 -41.00 -14.42
N ASP A 375 -46.74 -41.78 -14.09
CA ASP A 375 -46.98 -43.20 -14.42
C ASP A 375 -46.36 -44.32 -13.56
N ASN A 376 -47.05 -44.68 -12.46
CA ASN A 376 -47.94 -45.87 -12.37
C ASN A 376 -48.64 -45.98 -11.01
#